data_AF-A0A8T6SKW7-F1
#
_entry.id   AF-A0A8T6SKW7-F1
#
_cell.length_a   1.000
_cell.length_b   1.000
_cell.length_c   1.000
_cell.angle_alpha   90.00
_cell.angle_beta   90.00
_cell.angle_gamma   90.00
#
_symmetry.space_group_name_H-M   'P 1'
#
loop_
_entity.id
_entity.type
_entity.pdbx_description
1 polymer ?
#
loop_
_entity_poly.entity_id
_entity_poly.type
_entity_poly.pdbx_seq_one_letter_code
_entity_poly.pdbx_strand_id
1 'polypeptide(L)'
;MRVLRKQEIEDLLVGAKILGCGGGGEIEWARPLIEEVYAKGKEFKLLDSNDLPDEEISIIVGAVGGGVSKEVRERLVDLEKMDASPELVAKNLLSEYIGKEPYAYLASEIGAGNTIVPMYVAAMTDSFAVDADCCGRAKPEISISTTNVMGLTVTPLTIVSPFGDTMILKEAVN
;
A
#
# COMPACT_ATOMS: atom_id res chain seq x y z
N MET A 1 -0.26 -1.95 -19.87
CA MET A 1 -1.21 -2.45 -18.83
C MET A 1 -1.57 -3.93 -19.01
N ARG A 2 -1.63 -4.72 -17.92
CA ARG A 2 -1.99 -6.15 -17.87
C ARG A 2 -2.98 -6.44 -16.73
N VAL A 3 -3.95 -7.31 -16.97
CA VAL A 3 -4.81 -7.88 -15.91
C VAL A 3 -4.20 -9.19 -15.42
N LEU A 4 -4.01 -9.33 -14.11
CA LEU A 4 -3.37 -10.51 -13.52
C LEU A 4 -4.39 -11.62 -13.25
N ARG A 5 -4.08 -12.84 -13.70
CA ARG A 5 -4.88 -14.03 -13.36
C ARG A 5 -4.64 -14.44 -11.91
N LYS A 6 -5.57 -15.22 -11.35
CA LYS A 6 -5.48 -15.74 -9.97
C LYS A 6 -4.13 -16.39 -9.67
N GLN A 7 -3.66 -17.30 -10.54
CA GLN A 7 -2.36 -17.94 -10.35
C GLN A 7 -1.19 -16.94 -10.37
N GLU A 8 -1.26 -15.88 -11.18
CA GLU A 8 -0.20 -14.86 -11.23
C GLU A 8 -0.16 -14.04 -9.92
N ILE A 9 -1.31 -13.84 -9.25
CA ILE A 9 -1.34 -13.24 -7.91
C ILE A 9 -0.73 -14.18 -6.86
N GLU A 10 -0.99 -15.48 -6.95
CA GLU A 10 -0.35 -16.47 -6.07
C GLU A 10 1.17 -16.51 -6.24
N ASP A 11 1.63 -16.53 -7.49
CA ASP A 11 3.06 -16.54 -7.81
C ASP A 11 3.71 -15.22 -7.38
N LEU A 12 3.00 -14.09 -7.55
CA LEU A 12 3.46 -12.77 -7.09
C LEU A 12 3.60 -12.72 -5.57
N LEU A 13 2.66 -13.27 -4.80
CA LEU A 13 2.77 -13.34 -3.33
C LEU A 13 4.04 -14.07 -2.88
N VAL A 14 4.32 -15.23 -3.47
CA VAL A 14 5.51 -16.03 -3.14
C VAL A 14 6.78 -15.31 -3.57
N GLY A 15 6.80 -14.78 -4.80
CA GLY A 15 7.94 -14.02 -5.32
C GLY A 15 8.24 -12.78 -4.48
N ALA A 16 7.21 -11.99 -4.16
CA ALA A 16 7.33 -10.81 -3.30
C ALA A 16 7.80 -11.17 -1.89
N LYS A 17 7.39 -12.31 -1.33
CA LYS A 17 7.89 -12.78 -0.02
C LYS A 17 9.40 -13.06 -0.07
N ILE A 18 9.88 -13.68 -1.14
CA ILE A 18 11.30 -13.96 -1.34
C ILE A 18 12.09 -12.65 -1.50
N LEU A 19 11.62 -11.75 -2.38
CA LEU A 19 12.28 -10.48 -2.67
C LEU A 19 12.23 -9.50 -1.49
N GLY A 20 11.22 -9.59 -0.64
CA GLY A 20 11.08 -8.79 0.57
C GLY A 20 12.18 -9.00 1.62
N CYS A 21 13.08 -9.97 1.46
CA CYS A 21 14.26 -10.14 2.33
C CYS A 21 13.89 -10.26 3.84
N GLY A 22 12.75 -10.89 4.13
CA GLY A 22 12.23 -11.12 5.49
C GLY A 22 11.26 -10.07 6.02
N GLY A 23 11.03 -8.97 5.29
CA GLY A 23 10.06 -7.93 5.65
C GLY A 23 8.89 -7.81 4.66
N GLY A 24 8.22 -6.65 4.66
CA GLY A 24 7.19 -6.29 3.68
C GLY A 24 5.83 -6.99 3.84
N GLY A 25 5.58 -7.51 5.04
CA GLY A 25 4.32 -8.16 5.39
C GLY A 25 4.29 -9.67 5.08
N GLU A 26 3.28 -10.32 5.65
CA GLU A 26 3.05 -11.75 5.52
C GLU A 26 1.96 -12.06 4.48
N ILE A 27 2.03 -13.27 3.90
CA ILE A 27 1.03 -13.73 2.93
C ILE A 27 -0.36 -13.76 3.57
N GLU A 28 -0.46 -14.25 4.80
CA GLU A 28 -1.69 -14.40 5.57
C GLU A 28 -2.40 -13.06 5.77
N TRP A 29 -1.66 -11.96 5.86
CA TRP A 29 -2.23 -10.61 5.93
C TRP A 29 -2.76 -10.13 4.57
N ALA A 30 -2.10 -10.51 3.47
CA ALA A 30 -2.51 -10.14 2.12
C ALA A 30 -3.74 -10.92 1.61
N ARG A 31 -3.96 -12.15 2.11
CA ARG A 31 -5.03 -13.06 1.65
C ARG A 31 -6.43 -12.44 1.70
N PRO A 32 -6.90 -11.83 2.80
CA PRO A 32 -8.24 -11.27 2.86
C PRO A 32 -8.46 -10.15 1.85
N LEU A 33 -7.42 -9.35 1.55
CA LEU A 33 -7.50 -8.28 0.56
C LEU A 33 -7.72 -8.83 -0.85
N ILE A 34 -7.00 -9.90 -1.21
CA ILE A 34 -7.16 -10.59 -2.50
C ILE A 34 -8.54 -11.21 -2.64
N GLU A 35 -8.99 -11.89 -1.59
CA GLU A 35 -10.32 -12.51 -1.55
C GLU A 35 -11.43 -11.47 -1.70
N GLU A 36 -11.32 -10.33 -1.02
CA GLU A 36 -12.30 -9.25 -1.13
C GLU A 36 -12.37 -8.66 -2.54
N VAL A 37 -11.22 -8.43 -3.19
CA VAL A 37 -11.18 -7.96 -4.59
C VAL A 37 -11.95 -8.91 -5.50
N TYR A 38 -11.70 -10.22 -5.40
CA TYR A 38 -12.40 -11.20 -6.21
C TYR A 38 -13.88 -11.34 -5.83
N ALA A 39 -14.23 -11.26 -4.53
CA ALA A 39 -15.61 -11.33 -4.06
C ALA A 39 -16.45 -10.16 -4.58
N LYS A 40 -15.84 -8.99 -4.78
CA LYS A 40 -16.47 -7.81 -5.39
C LYS A 40 -16.47 -7.83 -6.93
N GLY A 41 -16.00 -8.91 -7.55
CA GLY A 41 -15.91 -9.02 -9.01
C GLY A 41 -14.90 -8.06 -9.65
N LYS A 42 -13.94 -7.58 -8.86
CA LYS A 42 -12.89 -6.66 -9.29
C LYS A 42 -11.64 -7.43 -9.70
N GLU A 43 -10.74 -6.73 -10.38
CA GLU A 43 -9.55 -7.30 -11.00
C GLU A 43 -8.30 -6.51 -10.62
N PHE A 44 -7.16 -7.20 -10.57
CA PHE A 44 -5.87 -6.58 -10.38
C PHE A 44 -5.29 -6.14 -11.73
N LYS A 45 -5.16 -4.83 -11.91
CA LYS A 45 -4.60 -4.20 -13.11
C LYS A 45 -3.20 -3.66 -12.81
N LEU A 46 -2.22 -4.22 -13.52
CA LEU A 46 -0.82 -3.85 -13.40
C LEU A 46 -0.44 -2.94 -14.59
N LEU A 47 0.05 -1.74 -14.29
CA LEU A 47 0.46 -0.71 -15.25
C LEU A 47 1.98 -0.69 -15.33
N ASP A 48 2.52 -0.70 -16.55
CA ASP A 48 3.96 -0.48 -16.73
C ASP A 48 4.27 0.98 -16.32
N SER A 49 5.36 1.21 -15.60
CA SER A 49 5.74 2.56 -15.18
C SER A 49 5.89 3.54 -16.36
N ASN A 50 6.25 3.07 -17.56
CA ASN A 50 6.35 3.89 -18.77
C ASN A 50 4.99 4.26 -19.37
N ASP A 51 3.91 3.57 -18.96
CA ASP A 51 2.54 3.84 -19.40
C ASP A 51 1.83 4.88 -18.49
N LEU A 52 2.48 5.37 -17.42
CA LEU A 52 1.89 6.39 -16.53
C LEU A 52 1.91 7.77 -17.22
N PRO A 53 0.77 8.45 -17.40
CA PRO A 53 0.76 9.77 -18.03
C PRO A 53 1.46 10.83 -17.17
N ASP A 54 2.28 11.68 -17.80
CA ASP A 54 3.07 12.73 -17.12
C ASP A 54 2.23 13.72 -16.29
N GLU A 55 1.00 13.98 -16.74
CA GLU A 55 0.07 14.92 -16.07
C GLU A 55 -0.70 14.26 -14.92
N GLU A 56 -0.61 12.93 -14.77
CA GLU A 56 -1.31 12.19 -13.73
C GLU A 56 -0.44 11.95 -12.50
N ILE A 57 -1.09 11.71 -11.36
CA ILE A 57 -0.38 11.43 -10.11
C ILE A 57 -0.48 9.96 -9.74
N SER A 58 0.60 9.43 -9.19
CA SER A 58 0.60 8.17 -8.47
C SER A 58 0.89 8.42 -6.99
N ILE A 59 0.19 7.68 -6.12
CA ILE A 59 0.41 7.72 -4.68
C ILE A 59 1.11 6.44 -4.23
N ILE A 60 2.10 6.59 -3.36
CA ILE A 60 2.76 5.47 -2.70
C ILE A 60 1.87 4.99 -1.55
N VAL A 61 1.57 3.70 -1.54
CA VAL A 61 0.77 3.07 -0.49
C VAL A 61 1.56 1.92 0.12
N GLY A 62 1.45 1.77 1.44
CA GLY A 62 1.96 0.63 2.18
C GLY A 62 1.37 0.63 3.58
N ALA A 63 1.40 -0.53 4.23
CA ALA A 63 1.12 -0.62 5.65
C ALA A 63 2.42 -0.50 6.44
N VAL A 64 2.35 0.23 7.53
CA VAL A 64 3.42 0.35 8.52
C VAL A 64 2.94 -0.24 9.82
N GLY A 65 3.83 -0.94 10.51
CA GLY A 65 3.49 -1.61 11.75
C GLY A 65 4.56 -2.61 12.13
N GLY A 66 4.62 -2.90 13.42
CA GLY A 66 5.53 -3.89 13.96
C GLY A 66 4.81 -4.80 14.95
N GLY A 67 5.48 -5.86 15.36
CA GLY A 67 5.03 -6.63 16.50
C GLY A 67 5.00 -5.75 17.74
N VAL A 68 3.81 -5.48 18.27
CA VAL A 68 3.67 -4.86 19.59
C VAL A 68 3.75 -5.93 20.69
N SER A 69 4.19 -5.52 21.88
CA SER A 69 4.28 -6.41 23.05
C SER A 69 2.92 -7.02 23.40
N LYS A 70 2.92 -8.15 24.11
CA LYS A 70 1.68 -8.81 24.57
C LYS A 70 0.79 -7.84 25.36
N GLU A 71 1.37 -7.05 26.25
CA GLU A 71 0.66 -6.04 27.04
C GLU A 71 -0.04 -5.00 26.15
N VAL A 72 0.64 -4.51 25.09
CA VAL A 72 0.01 -3.58 24.14
C VAL A 72 -1.12 -4.27 23.38
N ARG A 73 -0.97 -5.54 22.96
CA ARG A 73 -2.05 -6.28 22.28
C ARG A 73 -3.29 -6.41 23.17
N GLU A 74 -3.09 -6.74 24.44
CA GLU A 74 -4.17 -6.89 25.43
C GLU A 74 -4.93 -5.57 25.65
N ARG A 75 -4.22 -4.43 25.62
CA ARG A 75 -4.86 -3.11 25.72
C ARG A 75 -5.69 -2.71 24.49
N LEU A 76 -5.42 -3.33 23.34
CA LEU A 76 -6.07 -3.01 22.07
C LEU A 76 -7.22 -3.97 21.72
N VAL A 77 -7.39 -5.08 22.45
CA VAL A 77 -8.34 -6.15 22.07
C VAL A 77 -9.80 -5.70 22.13
N ASP A 78 -10.13 -4.82 23.07
CA ASP A 78 -11.49 -4.32 23.30
C ASP A 78 -11.80 -3.06 22.50
N LEU A 79 -10.83 -2.52 21.76
CA LEU A 79 -11.06 -1.35 20.92
C LEU A 79 -11.84 -1.77 19.68
N GLU A 80 -12.92 -1.02 19.41
CA GLU A 80 -13.69 -1.18 18.19
C GLU A 80 -12.81 -0.86 16.98
N LYS A 81 -12.79 -1.80 16.03
CA LYS A 81 -12.13 -1.59 14.74
C LYS A 81 -13.12 -0.95 13.79
N MET A 82 -12.63 -0.07 12.94
CA MET A 82 -13.47 0.51 11.90
C MET A 82 -13.90 -0.54 10.89
N ASP A 83 -15.11 -0.39 10.34
CA ASP A 83 -15.64 -1.28 9.29
C ASP A 83 -14.94 -1.07 7.93
N ALA A 84 -14.42 0.14 7.70
CA ALA A 84 -13.76 0.49 6.44
C ALA A 84 -12.30 0.02 6.40
N SER A 85 -11.78 -0.20 5.21
CA SER A 85 -10.37 -0.50 5.00
C SER A 85 -9.50 0.74 5.31
N PRO A 86 -8.55 0.68 6.27
CA PRO A 86 -7.71 1.82 6.62
C PRO A 86 -6.92 2.40 5.43
N GLU A 87 -6.41 1.54 4.54
CA GLU A 87 -5.70 1.95 3.33
C GLU A 87 -6.57 2.75 2.35
N LEU A 88 -7.87 2.42 2.22
CA LEU A 88 -8.81 3.24 1.43
C LEU A 88 -9.10 4.58 2.09
N VAL A 89 -9.25 4.61 3.42
CA VAL A 89 -9.45 5.87 4.15
C VAL A 89 -8.21 6.75 4.06
N ALA A 90 -7.01 6.19 4.22
CA ALA A 90 -5.75 6.92 4.11
C ALA A 90 -5.57 7.52 2.71
N LYS A 91 -5.88 6.73 1.67
CA LYS A 91 -5.90 7.20 0.29
C LYS A 91 -6.87 8.37 0.13
N ASN A 92 -8.11 8.26 0.60
CA ASN A 92 -9.13 9.30 0.40
C ASN A 92 -8.75 10.60 1.13
N LEU A 93 -8.23 10.49 2.35
CA LEU A 93 -7.72 11.67 3.08
C LEU A 93 -6.61 12.38 2.32
N LEU A 94 -5.71 11.62 1.69
CA LEU A 94 -4.61 12.19 0.91
C LEU A 94 -5.12 12.81 -0.40
N SER A 95 -6.02 12.14 -1.12
CA SER A 95 -6.60 12.66 -2.38
C SER A 95 -7.41 13.93 -2.15
N GLU A 96 -8.17 14.01 -1.05
CA GLU A 96 -8.86 15.22 -0.62
C GLU A 96 -7.88 16.34 -0.27
N TYR A 97 -6.81 16.03 0.47
CA TYR A 97 -5.81 17.02 0.88
C TYR A 97 -5.06 17.63 -0.32
N ILE A 98 -4.69 16.81 -1.30
CA ILE A 98 -4.00 17.27 -2.52
C ILE A 98 -4.96 17.82 -3.58
N GLY A 99 -6.28 17.60 -3.42
CA GLY A 99 -7.30 18.06 -4.36
C GLY A 99 -7.31 17.32 -5.70
N LYS A 100 -6.76 16.09 -5.76
CA LYS A 100 -6.66 15.30 -6.98
C LYS A 100 -6.79 13.80 -6.69
N GLU A 101 -7.62 13.13 -7.48
CA GLU A 101 -7.74 11.68 -7.43
C GLU A 101 -6.54 10.99 -8.09
N PRO A 102 -5.94 9.95 -7.47
CA PRO A 102 -4.79 9.27 -8.04
C PRO A 102 -5.16 8.40 -9.23
N TYR A 103 -4.32 8.44 -10.26
CA TYR A 103 -4.46 7.56 -11.42
C TYR A 103 -3.95 6.15 -11.13
N ALA A 104 -2.87 6.04 -10.35
CA ALA A 104 -2.25 4.76 -10.01
C ALA A 104 -1.65 4.74 -8.60
N TYR A 105 -1.37 3.54 -8.09
CA TYR A 105 -0.77 3.32 -6.78
C TYR A 105 0.53 2.55 -6.90
N LEU A 106 1.53 2.98 -6.15
CA LEU A 106 2.87 2.41 -6.15
C LEU A 106 3.16 1.77 -4.78
N ALA A 107 3.80 0.60 -4.78
CA ALA A 107 4.22 -0.03 -3.54
C ALA A 107 5.38 0.75 -2.90
N SER A 108 5.29 1.01 -1.59
CA SER A 108 6.40 1.61 -0.83
C SER A 108 7.65 0.73 -0.86
N GLU A 109 7.45 -0.58 -0.90
CA GLU A 109 8.48 -1.62 -0.93
C GLU A 109 7.87 -2.92 -1.45
N ILE A 110 8.71 -3.80 -2.00
CA ILE A 110 8.28 -5.17 -2.34
C ILE A 110 8.21 -6.07 -1.11
N GLY A 111 7.11 -6.81 -0.99
CA GLY A 111 6.86 -7.78 0.07
C GLY A 111 5.44 -8.33 -0.04
N ALA A 112 5.18 -9.53 0.48
CA ALA A 112 3.91 -10.22 0.25
C ALA A 112 2.69 -9.35 0.58
N GLY A 113 2.76 -8.58 1.65
CA GLY A 113 1.70 -7.66 2.03
C GLY A 113 1.78 -6.29 1.36
N ASN A 114 2.95 -5.64 1.43
CA ASN A 114 3.13 -4.28 0.90
C ASN A 114 3.08 -4.19 -0.63
N THR A 115 3.20 -5.31 -1.34
CA THR A 115 2.87 -5.42 -2.76
C THR A 115 1.36 -5.46 -2.99
N ILE A 116 0.60 -6.16 -2.15
CA ILE A 116 -0.84 -6.35 -2.34
C ILE A 116 -1.67 -5.14 -1.88
N VAL A 117 -1.27 -4.42 -0.84
CA VAL A 117 -1.99 -3.23 -0.37
C VAL A 117 -2.25 -2.18 -1.47
N PRO A 118 -1.25 -1.67 -2.21
CA PRO A 118 -1.49 -0.72 -3.31
C PRO A 118 -2.35 -1.34 -4.42
N MET A 119 -2.18 -2.65 -4.68
CA MET A 119 -2.99 -3.36 -5.67
C MET A 119 -4.46 -3.50 -5.26
N TYR A 120 -4.72 -3.69 -3.96
CA TYR A 120 -6.05 -3.71 -3.38
C TYR A 120 -6.71 -2.34 -3.52
N VAL A 121 -6.00 -1.27 -3.13
CA VAL A 121 -6.49 0.11 -3.28
C VAL A 121 -6.81 0.40 -4.75
N ALA A 122 -5.91 0.05 -5.67
CA ALA A 122 -6.11 0.19 -7.11
C ALA A 122 -7.38 -0.52 -7.60
N ALA A 123 -7.56 -1.78 -7.22
CA ALA A 123 -8.72 -2.55 -7.64
C ALA A 123 -10.03 -1.94 -7.09
N MET A 124 -10.04 -1.54 -5.82
CA MET A 124 -11.23 -0.97 -5.18
C MET A 124 -11.64 0.38 -5.77
N THR A 125 -10.69 1.17 -6.29
CA THR A 125 -10.96 2.47 -6.91
C THR A 125 -11.00 2.43 -8.44
N ASP A 126 -10.97 1.24 -9.05
CA ASP A 126 -10.96 1.03 -10.50
C ASP A 126 -9.78 1.73 -11.22
N SER A 127 -8.66 1.86 -10.51
CA SER A 127 -7.39 2.47 -10.95
C SER A 127 -6.34 1.38 -11.28
N PHE A 128 -5.06 1.75 -11.27
CA PHE A 128 -3.95 0.85 -11.59
C PHE A 128 -2.95 0.70 -10.44
N ALA A 129 -2.35 -0.48 -10.30
CA ALA A 129 -1.11 -0.65 -9.55
C ALA A 129 0.07 -0.54 -10.51
N VAL A 130 1.12 0.19 -10.15
CA VAL A 130 2.32 0.31 -10.97
C VAL A 130 3.21 -0.93 -10.79
N ASP A 131 3.75 -1.46 -11.90
CA ASP A 131 4.74 -2.55 -11.92
C ASP A 131 6.13 -2.06 -11.47
N ALA A 132 6.19 -1.58 -10.24
CA ALA A 132 7.40 -1.08 -9.59
C ALA A 132 7.19 -1.01 -8.07
N ASP A 133 8.27 -0.76 -7.35
CA ASP A 133 8.23 -0.37 -5.94
C ASP A 133 9.32 0.69 -5.66
N CYS A 134 9.28 1.28 -4.46
CA CYS A 134 10.18 2.39 -4.13
C CYS A 134 11.53 1.95 -3.51
N CYS A 135 11.90 0.66 -3.53
CA CYS A 135 13.12 0.15 -2.89
C CYS A 135 13.76 -1.08 -3.56
N GLY A 136 12.99 -2.01 -4.13
CA GLY A 136 13.43 -3.30 -4.65
C GLY A 136 13.58 -4.40 -3.59
N ARG A 137 13.31 -4.08 -2.32
CA ARG A 137 13.30 -4.98 -1.15
C ARG A 137 12.46 -4.36 -0.02
N ALA A 138 12.18 -5.11 1.05
CA ALA A 138 11.68 -4.48 2.26
C ALA A 138 12.76 -3.65 2.98
N LYS A 139 12.32 -2.56 3.61
CA LYS A 139 13.13 -1.55 4.28
C LYS A 139 12.60 -1.28 5.70
N PRO A 140 13.49 -0.97 6.67
CA PRO A 140 13.08 -0.68 8.05
C PRO A 140 12.53 0.74 8.25
N GLU A 141 12.81 1.66 7.33
CA GLU A 141 12.45 3.07 7.45
C GLU A 141 11.97 3.63 6.11
N ILE A 142 10.97 4.53 6.15
CA ILE A 142 10.36 5.12 4.95
C ILE A 142 11.38 5.89 4.10
N SER A 143 12.39 6.51 4.74
CA SER A 143 13.45 7.30 4.09
C SER A 143 14.40 6.47 3.21
N ILE A 144 14.46 5.14 3.40
CA ILE A 144 15.31 4.23 2.62
C ILE A 144 14.61 3.91 1.30
N SER A 145 14.42 4.93 0.47
CA SER A 145 13.60 4.83 -0.74
C SER A 145 14.27 5.49 -1.94
N THR A 146 14.00 4.96 -3.14
CA THR A 146 14.42 5.57 -4.41
C THR A 146 13.85 6.97 -4.57
N THR A 147 12.65 7.24 -4.06
CA THR A 147 12.06 8.59 -4.04
C THR A 147 12.90 9.59 -3.24
N ASN A 148 13.43 9.19 -2.10
CA ASN A 148 14.34 10.02 -1.30
C ASN A 148 15.66 10.27 -2.04
N VAL A 149 16.21 9.26 -2.72
CA VAL A 149 17.40 9.43 -3.58
C VAL A 149 17.15 10.46 -4.70
N MET A 150 15.92 10.50 -5.23
CA MET A 150 15.49 11.47 -6.24
C MET A 150 15.09 12.83 -5.66
N GLY A 151 15.23 13.05 -4.35
CA GLY A 151 14.90 14.32 -3.69
C GLY A 151 13.39 14.57 -3.51
N LEU A 152 12.55 13.55 -3.67
CA LEU A 152 11.12 13.67 -3.39
C LEU A 152 10.87 13.64 -1.88
N THR A 153 9.99 14.52 -1.41
CA THR A 153 9.58 14.57 -0.01
C THR A 153 8.62 13.44 0.32
N VAL A 154 8.69 12.94 1.56
CA VAL A 154 7.69 11.97 2.05
C VAL A 154 6.30 12.61 2.22
N THR A 155 6.24 13.93 2.31
CA THR A 155 5.00 14.68 2.52
C THR A 155 4.36 15.18 1.23
N PRO A 156 3.03 15.35 1.19
CA PRO A 156 2.09 15.03 2.27
C PRO A 156 1.91 13.51 2.47
N LEU A 157 1.84 13.09 3.73
CA LEU A 157 1.66 11.69 4.13
C LEU A 157 0.42 11.55 5.00
N THR A 158 -0.43 10.56 4.72
CA THR A 158 -1.55 10.20 5.58
C THR A 158 -1.31 8.85 6.25
N ILE A 159 -1.76 8.73 7.50
CA ILE A 159 -1.74 7.48 8.27
C ILE A 159 -3.11 7.29 8.89
N VAL A 160 -3.65 6.08 8.75
CA VAL A 160 -4.91 5.68 9.37
C VAL A 160 -4.69 4.41 10.18
N SER A 161 -5.13 4.40 11.43
CA SER A 161 -5.08 3.22 12.29
C SER A 161 -6.30 2.31 12.03
N PRO A 162 -6.22 1.01 12.38
CA PRO A 162 -7.38 0.11 12.32
C PRO A 162 -8.57 0.52 13.21
N PHE A 163 -8.37 1.47 14.11
CA PHE A 163 -9.37 1.99 15.05
C PHE A 163 -10.00 3.30 14.57
N GLY A 164 -9.61 3.80 13.40
CA GLY A 164 -10.14 5.02 12.79
C GLY A 164 -9.39 6.30 13.18
N ASP A 165 -8.26 6.20 13.89
CA ASP A 165 -7.40 7.37 14.09
C ASP A 165 -6.80 7.81 12.75
N THR A 166 -6.79 9.12 12.48
CA THR A 166 -6.28 9.68 11.23
C THR A 166 -5.21 10.73 11.52
N MET A 167 -4.18 10.77 10.67
CA MET A 167 -3.12 11.78 10.73
C MET A 167 -2.75 12.22 9.33
N ILE A 168 -2.50 13.52 9.16
CA ILE A 168 -1.91 14.11 7.95
C ILE A 168 -0.62 14.82 8.35
N LEU A 169 0.51 14.32 7.88
CA LEU A 169 1.81 14.99 7.98
C LEU A 169 2.00 15.88 6.76
N LYS A 170 1.91 17.20 6.98
CA LYS A 170 1.95 18.20 5.90
C LYS A 170 3.37 18.56 5.47
N GLU A 171 4.29 18.61 6.42
CA GLU A 171 5.67 18.99 6.22
C GLU A 171 6.57 18.11 7.09
N ALA A 172 7.73 17.73 6.55
CA ALA A 172 8.78 17.03 7.26
C ALA A 172 10.12 17.64 6.86
N VAL A 173 11.03 17.79 7.82
CA VAL A 173 12.41 18.17 7.52
C VAL A 173 13.10 16.92 7.00
N ASN A 174 13.45 16.92 5.71
CA ASN A 174 14.38 15.94 5.15
C ASN A 174 15.82 16.31 5.53
#